data_AF-A0A4Q7DPQ7-F1
#
_entry.id   AF-A0A4Q7DPQ7-F1
#
_cell.length_a   1.000
_cell.length_b   1.000
_cell.length_c   1.000
_cell.angle_alpha   90.00
_cell.angle_beta   90.00
_cell.angle_gamma   90.00
#
_symmetry.space_group_name_H-M   'P 1'
#
loop_
_entity.id
_entity.type
_entity.pdbx_description
1 polymer ?
#
loop_
_entity_poly.entity_id
_entity_poly.type
_entity_poly.pdbx_seq_one_letter_code
_entity_poly.pdbx_strand_id
1 'polypeptide(L)'
;MKKIGIIVGVALVVIAGTSGGIYLKHQHDVQAEKARVARVYAASKSKATRAVAKAYASGKTEDVQKAEALVAQLHSKDRKKSQAKLETLKLDLQAIATAKVAVDTLTANLSDDNLTQAQSKIAALTSAYTAKDKATLQQLVNQQKEKLAAQKLAEEQKAKAEAEAQKAAAEKAAQEKAAQERAGQTSSPAIPAGSKLIALTFDDGPNPASTPQLLEILQNAGVPATFFALGQEAQAYPDLIRKEAALGNEVASHTWDHKDLTTLNPTAQQQEILSANHLINQLTGQNVTLFRPPYGAYNASVLAQTNLSAVNWSVDTNDWRYNTPAPVVQNALANAHDGAIILLHDIHSWSVAAVPQIIQTLKAQGYTFVTVSQLLEARYGGAQAHQIYFGQ
;
A
#
# COMPACT_ATOMS: atom_id res chain seq x y z
N MET A 1 -20.93 -12.21 69.75
CA MET A 1 -20.26 -12.09 71.07
C MET A 1 -20.19 -10.62 71.47
N LYS A 2 -20.34 -10.35 72.77
CA LYS A 2 -20.85 -9.12 73.40
C LYS A 2 -20.02 -7.84 73.13
N LYS A 3 -20.74 -6.73 72.91
CA LYS A 3 -20.24 -5.34 72.99
C LYS A 3 -19.99 -5.00 74.46
N ILE A 4 -18.75 -4.69 74.84
CA ILE A 4 -18.44 -4.11 76.15
C ILE A 4 -18.37 -2.59 75.97
N GLY A 5 -19.49 -1.92 76.31
CA GLY A 5 -19.51 -0.49 76.53
C GLY A 5 -18.97 -0.21 77.93
N ILE A 6 -17.86 0.49 78.03
CA ILE A 6 -17.34 0.98 79.31
C ILE A 6 -18.22 2.16 79.74
N ILE A 7 -19.20 1.89 80.61
CA ILE A 7 -19.94 2.90 81.37
C ILE A 7 -19.16 3.10 82.68
N VAL A 8 -18.49 4.24 82.84
CA VAL A 8 -17.95 4.66 84.13
C VAL A 8 -19.08 5.34 84.89
N GLY A 9 -19.83 4.55 85.68
CA GLY A 9 -20.76 5.06 86.68
C GLY A 9 -19.99 5.40 87.96
N VAL A 10 -19.78 6.68 88.22
CA VAL A 10 -19.24 7.15 89.50
C VAL A 10 -20.38 7.14 90.51
N ALA A 11 -20.31 6.24 91.49
CA ALA A 11 -21.23 6.24 92.64
C ALA A 11 -20.83 7.35 93.63
N LEU A 12 -21.71 8.34 93.79
CA LEU A 12 -21.61 9.39 94.80
C LEU A 12 -22.16 8.85 96.13
N VAL A 13 -21.26 8.57 97.08
CA VAL A 13 -21.63 8.37 98.49
C VAL A 13 -21.60 9.74 99.17
N VAL A 14 -22.77 10.25 99.55
CA VAL A 14 -22.92 11.49 100.33
C VAL A 14 -22.85 11.14 101.81
N ILE A 15 -21.73 11.43 102.47
CA ILE A 15 -21.62 11.48 103.94
C ILE A 15 -21.70 12.95 104.34
N ALA A 16 -22.71 13.29 105.14
CA ALA A 16 -22.88 14.59 105.74
C ALA A 16 -21.80 14.82 106.82
N GLY A 17 -20.99 15.87 106.63
CA GLY A 17 -19.98 16.33 107.59
C GLY A 17 -18.70 16.79 106.88
N THR A 18 -18.40 18.10 106.92
CA THR A 18 -17.30 18.82 106.21
C THR A 18 -17.55 19.15 104.72
N SER A 19 -18.72 19.71 104.43
CA SER A 19 -19.32 19.81 103.10
C SER A 19 -18.71 20.81 102.10
N GLY A 20 -17.65 21.55 102.45
CA GLY A 20 -17.00 22.52 101.55
C GLY A 20 -15.74 21.97 100.85
N GLY A 21 -14.76 21.49 101.63
CA GLY A 21 -13.42 21.15 101.14
C GLY A 21 -13.31 19.80 100.42
N ILE A 22 -14.04 18.77 100.87
CA ILE A 22 -14.02 17.43 100.25
C ILE A 22 -14.76 17.45 98.90
N TYR A 23 -15.85 18.22 98.81
CA TYR A 23 -16.59 18.41 97.56
C TYR A 23 -15.75 19.15 96.51
N LEU A 24 -15.04 20.21 96.90
CA LEU A 24 -14.13 20.96 96.02
C LEU A 24 -12.94 20.11 95.54
N LYS A 25 -12.33 19.29 96.41
CA LYS A 25 -11.23 18.38 96.04
C LYS A 25 -11.70 17.29 95.07
N HIS A 26 -12.87 16.69 95.32
CA HIS A 26 -13.45 15.69 94.42
C HIS A 26 -13.84 16.28 93.05
N GLN A 27 -14.36 17.52 93.01
CA GLN A 27 -14.60 18.22 91.75
C GLN A 27 -13.30 18.56 91.01
N HIS A 28 -12.25 19.01 91.72
CA HIS A 28 -10.93 19.27 91.12
C HIS A 28 -10.32 18.01 90.49
N ASP A 29 -10.39 16.87 91.18
CA ASP A 29 -9.88 15.58 90.68
C ASP A 29 -10.65 15.08 89.45
N VAL A 30 -11.98 15.28 89.42
CA VAL A 30 -12.82 14.97 88.25
C VAL A 30 -12.49 15.87 87.06
N GLN A 31 -12.20 17.16 87.28
CA GLN A 31 -11.79 18.07 86.20
C GLN A 31 -10.40 17.74 85.67
N ALA A 32 -9.45 17.39 86.54
CA ALA A 32 -8.12 16.95 86.16
C ALA A 32 -8.16 15.66 85.31
N GLU A 33 -9.00 14.70 85.70
CA GLU A 33 -9.17 13.45 84.94
C GLU A 33 -9.88 13.68 83.60
N LYS A 34 -10.92 14.53 83.55
CA LYS A 34 -11.54 14.96 82.29
C LYS A 34 -10.53 15.60 81.34
N ALA A 35 -9.65 16.46 81.85
CA ALA A 35 -8.59 17.09 81.06
C ALA A 35 -7.53 16.08 80.58
N ARG A 36 -7.21 15.06 81.39
CA ARG A 36 -6.30 13.97 80.99
C ARG A 36 -6.89 13.13 79.86
N VAL A 37 -8.14 12.69 80.00
CA VAL A 37 -8.87 11.92 78.97
C VAL A 37 -9.00 12.72 77.68
N ALA A 38 -9.32 14.02 77.77
CA ALA A 38 -9.39 14.90 76.60
C ALA A 38 -8.05 15.03 75.86
N ARG A 39 -6.92 15.15 76.58
CA ARG A 39 -5.57 15.20 75.98
C ARG A 39 -5.19 13.90 75.29
N VAL A 40 -5.42 12.76 75.93
CA VAL A 40 -5.16 11.44 75.34
C VAL A 40 -6.00 11.23 74.08
N TYR A 41 -7.29 11.59 74.13
CA TYR A 41 -8.17 11.50 72.96
C TYR A 41 -7.73 12.43 71.82
N ALA A 42 -7.33 13.67 72.13
CA ALA A 42 -6.79 14.61 71.15
C ALA A 42 -5.53 14.06 70.46
N ALA A 43 -4.63 13.41 71.21
CA ALA A 43 -3.45 12.74 70.66
C ALA A 43 -3.83 11.58 69.73
N SER A 44 -4.81 10.76 70.11
CA SER A 44 -5.34 9.68 69.27
C SER A 44 -5.96 10.21 67.97
N LYS A 45 -6.76 11.28 68.03
CA LYS A 45 -7.34 11.95 66.86
C LYS A 45 -6.27 12.52 65.94
N SER A 46 -5.24 13.14 66.51
CA SER A 46 -4.09 13.67 65.78
C SER A 46 -3.31 12.55 65.07
N LYS A 47 -3.08 11.43 65.75
CA LYS A 47 -2.42 10.23 65.20
C LYS A 47 -3.22 9.61 64.04
N ALA A 48 -4.53 9.45 64.21
CA ALA A 48 -5.42 8.95 63.14
C ALA A 48 -5.43 9.89 61.93
N THR A 49 -5.46 11.20 62.13
CA THR A 49 -5.43 12.20 61.06
C THR A 49 -4.13 12.11 60.25
N ARG A 50 -2.98 12.00 60.92
CA ARG A 50 -1.68 11.79 60.26
C ARG A 50 -1.63 10.48 59.48
N ALA A 51 -2.20 9.40 60.03
CA ALA A 51 -2.23 8.11 59.35
C ALA A 51 -3.08 8.15 58.07
N VAL A 52 -4.25 8.81 58.10
CA VAL A 52 -5.06 9.05 56.90
C VAL A 52 -4.27 9.84 55.87
N ALA A 53 -3.62 10.94 56.27
CA ALA A 53 -2.80 11.74 55.35
C ALA A 53 -1.65 10.92 54.73
N LYS A 54 -0.99 10.07 55.52
CA LYS A 54 0.05 9.16 55.04
C LYS A 54 -0.50 8.15 54.03
N ALA A 55 -1.67 7.58 54.27
CA ALA A 55 -2.30 6.62 53.36
C ALA A 55 -2.60 7.24 51.99
N TYR A 56 -3.10 8.48 51.96
CA TYR A 56 -3.27 9.22 50.71
C TYR A 56 -1.93 9.51 50.02
N ALA A 57 -0.93 9.95 50.78
CA ALA A 57 0.38 10.29 50.22
C ALA A 57 1.13 9.07 49.65
N SER A 58 1.02 7.90 50.31
CA SER A 58 1.74 6.70 49.89
C SER A 58 0.97 5.84 48.88
N GLY A 59 -0.37 5.86 48.91
CA GLY A 59 -1.21 4.98 48.10
C GLY A 59 -1.04 3.50 48.41
N LYS A 60 -0.41 3.14 49.54
CA LYS A 60 -0.15 1.75 49.92
C LYS A 60 -1.29 1.17 50.73
N THR A 61 -1.78 -0.02 50.36
CA THR A 61 -2.83 -0.75 51.09
C THR A 61 -2.49 -0.95 52.57
N GLU A 62 -1.21 -1.18 52.90
CA GLU A 62 -0.76 -1.32 54.29
C GLU A 62 -0.95 -0.04 55.12
N ASP A 63 -0.70 1.14 54.52
CA ASP A 63 -0.88 2.41 55.22
C ASP A 63 -2.38 2.75 55.37
N VAL A 64 -3.22 2.34 54.41
CA VAL A 64 -4.68 2.40 54.53
C VAL A 64 -5.14 1.54 55.72
N GLN A 65 -4.72 0.27 55.80
CA GLN A 65 -5.08 -0.63 56.91
C GLN A 65 -4.63 -0.07 58.27
N LYS A 66 -3.42 0.48 58.36
CA LYS A 66 -2.91 1.15 59.57
C LYS A 66 -3.76 2.37 59.96
N ALA A 67 -4.20 3.16 58.97
CA ALA A 67 -5.08 4.30 59.21
C ALA A 67 -6.47 3.87 59.70
N GLU A 68 -7.03 2.80 59.15
CA GLU A 68 -8.32 2.25 59.57
C GLU A 68 -8.31 1.77 61.02
N ALA A 69 -7.27 1.05 61.42
CA ALA A 69 -7.11 0.57 62.79
C ALA A 69 -7.10 1.75 63.80
N LEU A 70 -6.45 2.86 63.45
CA LEU A 70 -6.40 4.06 64.29
C LEU A 70 -7.74 4.83 64.28
N VAL A 71 -8.40 4.93 63.13
CA VAL A 71 -9.71 5.59 62.99
C VAL A 71 -10.80 4.82 63.74
N ALA A 72 -10.75 3.49 63.78
CA ALA A 72 -11.71 2.64 64.48
C ALA A 72 -11.75 2.91 66.00
N GLN A 73 -10.65 3.37 66.59
CA GLN A 73 -10.53 3.72 68.01
C GLN A 73 -11.18 5.08 68.36
N LEU A 74 -11.56 5.89 67.38
CA LEU A 74 -12.17 7.21 67.61
C LEU A 74 -13.66 7.11 67.97
N HIS A 75 -14.19 8.15 68.63
CA HIS A 75 -15.62 8.30 68.85
C HIS A 75 -16.38 8.39 67.51
N SER A 76 -17.62 7.90 67.47
CA SER A 76 -18.43 7.77 66.24
C SER A 76 -18.49 9.07 65.40
N LYS A 77 -18.66 10.21 66.08
CA LYS A 77 -18.71 11.56 65.48
C LYS A 77 -17.42 11.91 64.73
N ASP A 78 -16.26 11.59 65.28
CA ASP A 78 -14.95 11.89 64.67
C ASP A 78 -14.54 10.82 63.64
N ARG A 79 -14.99 9.58 63.82
CA ARG A 79 -14.69 8.44 62.93
C ARG A 79 -15.32 8.59 61.55
N LYS A 80 -16.59 9.01 61.49
CA LYS A 80 -17.43 8.97 60.27
C LYS A 80 -16.75 9.59 59.05
N LYS A 81 -16.15 10.79 59.23
CA LYS A 81 -15.49 11.52 58.13
C LYS A 81 -14.21 10.82 57.66
N SER A 82 -13.37 10.37 58.58
CA SER A 82 -12.11 9.70 58.25
C SER A 82 -12.33 8.32 57.64
N GLN A 83 -13.35 7.60 58.11
CA GLN A 83 -13.73 6.30 57.56
C GLN A 83 -14.23 6.43 56.11
N ALA A 84 -15.14 7.37 55.83
CA ALA A 84 -15.63 7.60 54.45
C ALA A 84 -14.49 7.97 53.47
N LYS A 85 -13.50 8.75 53.93
CA LYS A 85 -12.29 9.05 53.15
C LYS A 85 -11.48 7.80 52.82
N LEU A 86 -11.22 6.94 53.82
CA LEU A 86 -10.46 5.72 53.62
C LEU A 86 -11.18 4.72 52.71
N GLU A 87 -12.51 4.59 52.80
CA GLU A 87 -13.29 3.76 51.87
C GLU A 87 -13.20 4.28 50.43
N THR A 88 -13.29 5.60 50.23
CA THR A 88 -13.11 6.20 48.89
C THR A 88 -11.71 5.91 48.35
N LEU A 89 -10.67 6.09 49.17
CA LEU A 89 -9.29 5.80 48.80
C LEU A 89 -9.07 4.33 48.42
N LYS A 90 -9.70 3.39 49.13
CA LYS A 90 -9.63 1.96 48.78
C LYS A 90 -10.20 1.67 47.40
N LEU A 91 -11.38 2.23 47.10
CA LEU A 91 -12.02 2.07 45.79
C LEU A 91 -11.14 2.66 44.68
N ASP A 92 -10.57 3.84 44.91
CA ASP A 92 -9.65 4.48 43.97
C ASP A 92 -8.39 3.61 43.73
N LEU A 93 -7.78 3.07 44.78
CA LEU A 93 -6.61 2.19 44.65
C LEU A 93 -6.93 0.88 43.91
N GLN A 94 -8.10 0.29 44.16
CA GLN A 94 -8.56 -0.90 43.44
C GLN A 94 -8.83 -0.60 41.95
N ALA A 95 -9.43 0.55 41.64
CA ALA A 95 -9.66 0.99 40.27
C ALA A 95 -8.33 1.21 39.52
N ILE A 96 -7.36 1.86 40.17
CA ILE A 96 -6.00 2.04 39.63
C ILE A 96 -5.35 0.68 39.34
N ALA A 97 -5.43 -0.27 40.29
CA ALA A 97 -4.86 -1.61 40.12
C ALA A 97 -5.50 -2.36 38.94
N THR A 98 -6.82 -2.27 38.80
CA THR A 98 -7.55 -2.90 37.69
C THR A 98 -7.18 -2.27 36.35
N ALA A 99 -7.02 -0.95 36.30
CA ALA A 99 -6.59 -0.25 35.08
C ALA A 99 -5.14 -0.62 34.69
N LYS A 100 -4.23 -0.75 35.67
CA LYS A 100 -2.84 -1.21 35.45
C LYS A 100 -2.81 -2.59 34.82
N VAL A 101 -3.52 -3.56 35.39
CA VAL A 101 -3.61 -4.93 34.85
C VAL A 101 -4.14 -4.93 33.41
N ALA A 102 -5.13 -4.09 33.08
CA ALA A 102 -5.65 -4.01 31.72
C ALA A 102 -4.63 -3.45 30.73
N VAL A 103 -3.83 -2.44 31.13
CA VAL A 103 -2.72 -1.92 30.31
C VAL A 103 -1.59 -2.92 30.16
N ASP A 104 -1.25 -3.66 31.21
CA ASP A 104 -0.26 -4.73 31.15
C ASP A 104 -0.72 -5.85 30.20
N THR A 105 -2.00 -6.21 30.25
CA THR A 105 -2.62 -7.18 29.33
C THR A 105 -2.54 -6.72 27.87
N LEU A 106 -2.89 -5.46 27.60
CA LEU A 106 -2.74 -4.86 26.27
C LEU A 106 -1.28 -4.86 25.78
N THR A 107 -0.33 -4.62 26.69
CA THR A 107 1.09 -4.61 26.35
C THR A 107 1.61 -6.02 26.04
N ALA A 108 1.12 -7.04 26.75
CA ALA A 108 1.50 -8.43 26.52
C ALA A 108 0.84 -9.03 25.27
N ASN A 109 -0.40 -8.62 24.96
CA ASN A 109 -1.14 -9.09 23.81
C ASN A 109 -1.89 -7.91 23.16
N LEU A 110 -1.30 -7.37 22.10
CA LEU A 110 -1.78 -6.17 21.44
C LEU A 110 -2.99 -6.50 20.55
N SER A 111 -4.19 -6.12 20.99
CA SER A 111 -5.45 -6.37 20.26
C SER A 111 -6.47 -5.25 20.49
N ASP A 112 -7.46 -5.14 19.59
CA ASP A 112 -8.54 -4.15 19.73
C ASP A 112 -9.39 -4.39 20.99
N ASP A 113 -9.61 -5.66 21.34
CA ASP A 113 -10.36 -6.06 22.54
C ASP A 113 -9.63 -5.61 23.81
N ASN A 114 -8.31 -5.88 23.89
CA ASN A 114 -7.51 -5.47 25.04
C ASN A 114 -7.36 -3.94 25.10
N LEU A 115 -7.32 -3.27 23.94
CA LEU A 115 -7.27 -1.81 23.86
C LEU A 115 -8.55 -1.19 24.42
N THR A 116 -9.70 -1.73 24.01
CA THR A 116 -11.02 -1.30 24.47
C THR A 116 -11.18 -1.53 25.97
N GLN A 117 -10.74 -2.69 26.47
CA GLN A 117 -10.76 -3.01 27.89
C GLN A 117 -9.89 -2.03 28.70
N ALA A 118 -8.66 -1.77 28.26
CA ALA A 118 -7.77 -0.82 28.93
C ALA A 118 -8.36 0.60 28.98
N GLN A 119 -8.89 1.09 27.85
CA GLN A 119 -9.56 2.40 27.78
C GLN A 119 -10.76 2.48 28.72
N SER A 120 -11.60 1.45 28.77
CA SER A 120 -12.76 1.39 29.67
C SER A 120 -12.34 1.46 31.15
N LYS A 121 -11.30 0.71 31.56
CA LYS A 121 -10.81 0.75 32.94
C LYS A 121 -10.17 2.10 33.30
N ILE A 122 -9.47 2.75 32.38
CA ILE A 122 -8.91 4.09 32.59
C ILE A 122 -10.01 5.15 32.64
N ALA A 123 -11.05 5.03 31.82
CA ALA A 123 -12.19 5.95 31.83
C ALA A 123 -12.92 5.95 33.19
N ALA A 124 -12.97 4.80 33.86
CA ALA A 124 -13.55 4.65 35.21
C ALA A 124 -12.76 5.37 36.32
N LEU A 125 -11.53 5.84 36.05
CA LEU A 125 -10.76 6.68 36.98
C LEU A 125 -11.28 8.12 36.92
N THR A 126 -12.22 8.48 37.80
CA THR A 126 -12.89 9.80 37.77
C THR A 126 -12.52 10.70 38.94
N SER A 127 -11.91 10.17 40.00
CA SER A 127 -11.61 10.95 41.20
C SER A 127 -10.35 11.82 41.02
N ALA A 128 -10.28 12.94 41.74
CA ALA A 128 -9.10 13.80 41.74
C ALA A 128 -7.82 13.07 42.21
N TYR A 129 -7.96 12.05 43.07
CA TYR A 129 -6.83 11.23 43.52
C TYR A 129 -6.21 10.43 42.38
N THR A 130 -7.06 9.88 41.50
CA THR A 130 -6.64 9.02 40.38
C THR A 130 -6.10 9.78 39.17
N ALA A 131 -6.16 11.12 39.16
CA ALA A 131 -5.88 11.94 37.97
C ALA A 131 -4.47 11.72 37.40
N LYS A 132 -3.46 11.57 38.26
CA LYS A 132 -2.07 11.34 37.84
C LYS A 132 -1.91 9.95 37.20
N ASP A 133 -2.38 8.90 37.87
CA ASP A 133 -2.34 7.53 37.31
C ASP A 133 -3.12 7.44 36.01
N LYS A 134 -4.29 8.09 35.91
CA LYS A 134 -5.08 8.16 34.67
C LYS A 134 -4.27 8.75 33.52
N ALA A 135 -3.61 9.89 33.75
CA ALA A 135 -2.79 10.54 32.71
C ALA A 135 -1.64 9.63 32.25
N THR A 136 -0.92 9.01 33.20
CA THR A 136 0.17 8.09 32.88
C THR A 136 -0.31 6.86 32.10
N LEU A 137 -1.39 6.21 32.55
CA LEU A 137 -1.95 5.04 31.89
C LEU A 137 -2.52 5.38 30.52
N GLN A 138 -3.15 6.54 30.36
CA GLN A 138 -3.66 7.00 29.07
C GLN A 138 -2.54 7.20 28.06
N GLN A 139 -1.40 7.76 28.49
CA GLN A 139 -0.22 7.90 27.64
C GLN A 139 0.29 6.54 27.15
N LEU A 140 0.39 5.55 28.05
CA LEU A 140 0.80 4.18 27.68
C LEU A 140 -0.19 3.56 26.69
N VAL A 141 -1.49 3.68 26.92
CA VAL A 141 -2.51 3.18 25.99
C VAL A 141 -2.43 3.84 24.62
N ASN A 142 -2.15 5.14 24.55
CA ASN A 142 -1.99 5.84 23.28
C ASN A 142 -0.77 5.30 22.51
N GLN A 143 0.36 5.06 23.20
CA GLN A 143 1.54 4.42 22.58
C GLN A 143 1.22 3.02 22.05
N GLN A 144 0.46 2.22 22.80
CA GLN A 144 0.05 0.88 22.33
C GLN A 144 -0.92 0.97 21.14
N LYS A 145 -1.83 1.95 21.12
CA LYS A 145 -2.74 2.20 19.99
C LYS A 145 -1.97 2.52 18.71
N GLU A 146 -0.94 3.35 18.79
CA GLU A 146 -0.07 3.68 17.65
C GLU A 146 0.67 2.43 17.14
N LYS A 147 1.20 1.59 18.05
CA LYS A 147 1.82 0.31 17.68
C LYS A 147 0.84 -0.64 16.98
N LEU A 148 -0.39 -0.74 17.48
CA LEU A 148 -1.42 -1.61 16.89
C LEU A 148 -1.79 -1.14 15.48
N ALA A 149 -1.92 0.17 15.28
CA ALA A 149 -2.15 0.72 13.95
C ALA A 149 -0.99 0.43 12.98
N ALA A 150 0.25 0.55 13.44
CA ALA A 150 1.43 0.22 12.63
C ALA A 150 1.50 -1.26 12.27
N GLN A 151 1.16 -2.16 13.20
CA GLN A 151 1.10 -3.59 12.94
C GLN A 151 0.06 -3.93 11.86
N LYS A 152 -1.15 -3.37 11.97
CA LYS A 152 -2.22 -3.57 10.98
C LYS A 152 -1.82 -3.09 9.58
N LEU A 153 -1.18 -1.92 9.49
CA LEU A 153 -0.70 -1.39 8.23
C LEU A 153 0.37 -2.31 7.60
N ALA A 154 1.30 -2.84 8.41
CA ALA A 154 2.32 -3.77 7.93
C ALA A 154 1.71 -5.09 7.43
N GLU A 155 0.71 -5.63 8.13
CA GLU A 155 -0.04 -6.83 7.71
C GLU A 155 -0.79 -6.60 6.39
N GLU A 156 -1.46 -5.45 6.23
CA GLU A 156 -2.16 -5.08 4.99
C GLU A 156 -1.19 -4.93 3.81
N GLN A 157 -0.06 -4.25 4.02
CA GLN A 157 0.98 -4.11 2.99
C GLN A 157 1.57 -5.46 2.58
N LYS A 158 1.82 -6.35 3.55
CA LYS A 158 2.30 -7.71 3.27
C LYS A 158 1.27 -8.50 2.46
N ALA A 159 0.00 -8.47 2.85
CA ALA A 159 -1.07 -9.16 2.12
C ALA A 159 -1.22 -8.65 0.68
N LYS A 160 -1.09 -7.33 0.47
CA LYS A 160 -1.10 -6.74 -0.86
C LYS A 160 0.09 -7.19 -1.70
N ALA A 161 1.29 -7.20 -1.14
CA ALA A 161 2.49 -7.68 -1.84
C ALA A 161 2.41 -9.17 -2.20
N GLU A 162 1.87 -10.01 -1.31
CA GLU A 162 1.63 -11.43 -1.58
C GLU A 162 0.60 -11.63 -2.70
N ALA A 163 -0.49 -10.84 -2.73
CA ALA A 163 -1.48 -10.88 -3.79
C ALA A 163 -0.91 -10.44 -5.15
N GLU A 164 -0.10 -9.37 -5.17
CA GLU A 164 0.59 -8.90 -6.38
C GLU A 164 1.59 -9.96 -6.90
N ALA A 165 2.34 -10.60 -6.01
CA ALA A 165 3.25 -11.68 -6.37
C ALA A 165 2.52 -12.91 -6.93
N GLN A 166 1.38 -13.29 -6.33
CA GLN A 166 0.55 -14.39 -6.84
C GLN A 166 -0.04 -14.06 -8.22
N LYS A 167 -0.51 -12.82 -8.43
CA LYS A 167 -0.99 -12.35 -9.73
C LYS A 167 0.12 -12.41 -10.78
N ALA A 168 1.30 -11.88 -10.47
CA ALA A 168 2.46 -11.93 -11.37
C ALA A 168 2.89 -13.37 -11.68
N ALA A 169 2.85 -14.28 -10.70
CA ALA A 169 3.14 -15.70 -10.90
C ALA A 169 2.10 -16.39 -11.79
N ALA A 170 0.81 -16.07 -11.61
CA ALA A 170 -0.27 -16.60 -12.44
C ALA A 170 -0.18 -16.10 -13.89
N GLU A 171 0.14 -14.81 -14.09
CA GLU A 171 0.40 -14.22 -15.40
C GLU A 171 1.60 -14.88 -16.08
N LYS A 172 2.70 -15.07 -15.36
CA LYS A 172 3.89 -15.78 -15.87
C LYS A 172 3.56 -17.22 -16.26
N ALA A 173 2.83 -17.95 -15.42
CA ALA A 173 2.43 -19.33 -15.73
C ALA A 173 1.49 -19.41 -16.95
N ALA A 174 0.59 -18.43 -17.11
CA ALA A 174 -0.27 -18.32 -18.29
C ALA A 174 0.54 -18.01 -19.56
N GLN A 175 1.54 -17.14 -19.46
CA GLN A 175 2.47 -16.83 -20.55
C GLN A 175 3.33 -18.05 -20.94
N GLU A 176 3.87 -18.78 -19.96
CA GLU A 176 4.65 -20.01 -20.21
C GLU A 176 3.80 -21.10 -20.86
N LYS A 177 2.54 -21.27 -20.41
CA LYS A 177 1.60 -22.21 -21.04
C LYS A 177 1.25 -21.80 -22.47
N ALA A 178 0.96 -20.52 -22.71
CA ALA A 178 0.70 -19.99 -24.05
C ALA A 178 1.93 -20.11 -24.97
N ALA A 179 3.14 -19.93 -24.43
CA ALA A 179 4.39 -20.12 -25.17
C ALA A 179 4.63 -21.59 -25.54
N GLN A 180 4.32 -22.53 -24.65
CA GLN A 180 4.38 -23.97 -24.93
C GLN A 180 3.33 -24.41 -25.97
N GLU A 181 2.12 -23.86 -25.90
CA GLU A 181 1.08 -24.10 -26.92
C GLU A 181 1.47 -23.51 -28.29
N ARG A 182 2.16 -22.36 -28.33
CA ARG A 182 2.74 -21.78 -29.56
C ARG A 182 3.93 -22.58 -30.10
N ALA A 183 4.78 -23.12 -29.23
CA ALA A 183 5.89 -23.99 -29.63
C ALA A 183 5.38 -25.31 -30.27
N GLY A 184 4.17 -25.75 -29.93
CA GLY A 184 3.47 -26.85 -30.62
C GLY A 184 2.80 -26.45 -31.95
N GLN A 185 2.70 -25.15 -32.25
CA GLN A 185 2.12 -24.58 -33.47
C GLN A 185 3.17 -23.85 -34.33
N THR A 186 4.43 -24.29 -34.31
CA THR A 186 5.46 -23.83 -35.25
C THR A 186 5.25 -24.46 -36.63
N SER A 187 4.14 -24.11 -37.26
CA SER A 187 4.06 -24.04 -38.71
C SER A 187 3.25 -22.80 -39.04
N SER A 188 3.93 -21.65 -39.13
CA SER A 188 3.46 -20.64 -40.08
C SER A 188 3.12 -21.39 -41.36
N PRO A 189 1.89 -21.25 -41.91
CA PRO A 189 1.55 -21.93 -43.15
C PRO A 189 2.65 -21.60 -44.16
N ALA A 190 3.27 -22.64 -44.72
CA ALA A 190 4.38 -22.48 -45.63
C ALA A 190 3.96 -21.50 -46.72
N ILE A 191 4.60 -20.33 -46.78
CA ILE A 191 4.34 -19.33 -47.82
C ILE A 191 4.65 -20.01 -49.15
N PRO A 192 3.66 -20.22 -50.04
CA PRO A 192 3.90 -20.92 -51.28
C PRO A 192 4.96 -20.16 -52.11
N ALA A 193 5.91 -20.90 -52.67
CA ALA A 193 6.93 -20.32 -53.54
C ALA A 193 6.27 -19.56 -54.70
N GLY A 194 6.72 -18.31 -54.93
CA GLY A 194 6.15 -17.43 -55.95
C GLY A 194 4.96 -16.55 -55.51
N SER A 195 4.56 -16.59 -54.23
CA SER A 195 3.54 -15.67 -53.70
C SER A 195 4.01 -14.21 -53.71
N LYS A 196 3.14 -13.28 -54.12
CA LYS A 196 3.35 -11.84 -53.94
C LYS A 196 3.19 -11.50 -52.46
N LEU A 197 4.25 -11.03 -51.81
CA LEU A 197 4.26 -10.71 -50.39
C LEU A 197 4.16 -9.20 -50.17
N ILE A 198 3.51 -8.80 -49.10
CA ILE A 198 3.44 -7.40 -48.68
C ILE A 198 3.34 -7.30 -47.16
N ALA A 199 4.04 -6.34 -46.57
CA ALA A 199 4.02 -6.11 -45.13
C ALA A 199 3.34 -4.78 -44.80
N LEU A 200 2.29 -4.83 -43.96
CA LEU A 200 1.74 -3.64 -43.33
C LEU A 200 2.55 -3.33 -42.07
N THR A 201 2.99 -2.08 -41.96
CA THR A 201 3.75 -1.62 -40.80
C THR A 201 3.12 -0.37 -40.20
N PHE A 202 3.15 -0.29 -38.87
CA PHE A 202 2.53 0.78 -38.09
C PHE A 202 3.52 1.39 -37.11
N ASP A 203 3.75 2.69 -37.22
CA ASP A 203 4.71 3.42 -36.39
C ASP A 203 4.00 4.27 -35.31
N ASP A 204 4.76 4.69 -34.30
CA ASP A 204 4.43 5.60 -33.19
C ASP A 204 3.52 5.07 -32.08
N GLY A 205 2.86 3.94 -32.28
CA GLY A 205 2.02 3.30 -31.27
C GLY A 205 2.77 2.71 -30.06
N PRO A 206 2.03 2.11 -29.11
CA PRO A 206 0.57 1.93 -29.12
C PRO A 206 -0.17 3.19 -28.69
N ASN A 207 -1.31 3.46 -29.32
CA ASN A 207 -2.26 4.49 -28.92
C ASN A 207 -3.58 3.86 -28.43
N PRO A 208 -3.99 4.10 -27.16
CA PRO A 208 -5.18 3.46 -26.60
C PRO A 208 -6.49 3.85 -27.30
N ALA A 209 -6.53 4.94 -28.06
CA ALA A 209 -7.72 5.39 -28.77
C ALA A 209 -7.92 4.70 -30.14
N SER A 210 -6.87 4.15 -30.74
CA SER A 210 -6.90 3.69 -32.14
C SER A 210 -6.31 2.29 -32.37
N THR A 211 -5.22 1.93 -31.68
CA THR A 211 -4.58 0.61 -31.80
C THR A 211 -5.54 -0.55 -31.50
N PRO A 212 -6.44 -0.50 -30.48
CA PRO A 212 -7.39 -1.59 -30.25
C PRO A 212 -8.31 -1.88 -31.44
N GLN A 213 -8.79 -0.83 -32.12
CA GLN A 213 -9.63 -0.95 -33.30
C GLN A 213 -8.85 -1.54 -34.48
N LEU A 214 -7.59 -1.13 -34.67
CA LEU A 214 -6.73 -1.69 -35.70
C LEU A 214 -6.50 -3.19 -35.49
N LEU A 215 -6.24 -3.62 -34.24
CA LEU A 215 -6.07 -5.02 -33.92
C LEU A 215 -7.31 -5.87 -34.25
N GLU A 216 -8.51 -5.34 -34.00
CA GLU A 216 -9.75 -6.01 -34.40
C GLU A 216 -9.87 -6.13 -35.92
N ILE A 217 -9.52 -5.08 -36.67
CA ILE A 217 -9.51 -5.10 -38.14
C ILE A 217 -8.56 -6.18 -38.67
N LEU A 218 -7.32 -6.22 -38.16
CA LEU A 218 -6.30 -7.19 -38.57
C LEU A 218 -6.72 -8.62 -38.24
N GLN A 219 -7.24 -8.85 -37.03
CA GLN A 219 -7.72 -10.16 -36.59
C GLN A 219 -8.89 -10.65 -37.45
N ASN A 220 -9.89 -9.80 -37.69
CA ASN A 220 -11.05 -10.14 -38.53
C ASN A 220 -10.64 -10.43 -39.98
N ALA A 221 -9.61 -9.74 -40.46
CA ALA A 221 -9.05 -9.99 -41.78
C ALA A 221 -8.13 -11.22 -41.84
N GLY A 222 -7.69 -11.77 -40.71
CA GLY A 222 -6.66 -12.81 -40.66
C GLY A 222 -5.35 -12.34 -41.31
N VAL A 223 -4.96 -11.09 -41.06
CA VAL A 223 -3.76 -10.46 -41.63
C VAL A 223 -2.79 -10.11 -40.51
N PRO A 224 -1.55 -10.64 -40.53
CA PRO A 224 -0.51 -10.17 -39.62
C PRO A 224 0.04 -8.80 -40.05
N ALA A 225 0.56 -8.05 -39.10
CA ALA A 225 1.28 -6.80 -39.33
C ALA A 225 2.54 -6.70 -38.44
N THR A 226 3.37 -5.67 -38.68
CA THR A 226 4.50 -5.32 -37.82
C THR A 226 4.29 -3.94 -37.21
N PHE A 227 4.29 -3.85 -35.89
CA PHE A 227 4.18 -2.60 -35.14
C PHE A 227 5.57 -2.13 -34.71
N PHE A 228 6.00 -0.95 -35.16
CA PHE A 228 7.19 -0.30 -34.64
C PHE A 228 6.78 0.64 -33.52
N ALA A 229 6.86 0.15 -32.28
CA ALA A 229 6.36 0.84 -31.10
C ALA A 229 7.43 1.74 -30.47
N LEU A 230 6.99 2.90 -29.95
CA LEU A 230 7.83 3.78 -29.13
C LEU A 230 7.98 3.20 -27.72
N GLY A 231 9.20 3.25 -27.18
CA GLY A 231 9.50 2.76 -25.83
C GLY A 231 8.68 3.45 -24.74
N GLN A 232 8.48 4.78 -24.84
CA GLN A 232 7.67 5.54 -23.89
C GLN A 232 6.18 5.11 -23.92
N GLU A 233 5.64 4.83 -25.10
CA GLU A 233 4.24 4.40 -25.26
C GLU A 233 4.06 2.95 -24.82
N ALA A 234 5.03 2.09 -25.12
CA ALA A 234 5.09 0.72 -24.60
C ALA A 234 5.15 0.68 -23.06
N GLN A 235 5.85 1.65 -22.44
CA GLN A 235 5.89 1.79 -20.99
C GLN A 235 4.56 2.26 -20.42
N ALA A 236 3.87 3.17 -21.10
CA ALA A 236 2.58 3.70 -20.69
C ALA A 236 1.44 2.67 -20.85
N TYR A 237 1.49 1.87 -21.93
CA TYR A 237 0.42 0.93 -22.30
C TYR A 237 0.95 -0.50 -22.54
N PRO A 238 1.56 -1.14 -21.52
CA PRO A 238 2.21 -2.45 -21.68
C PRO A 238 1.24 -3.56 -22.07
N ASP A 239 -0.04 -3.46 -21.68
CA ASP A 239 -1.06 -4.44 -22.03
C ASP A 239 -1.43 -4.40 -23.52
N LEU A 240 -1.33 -3.24 -24.18
CA LEU A 240 -1.57 -3.14 -25.62
C LEU A 240 -0.44 -3.79 -26.41
N ILE A 241 0.82 -3.56 -26.04
CA ILE A 241 1.99 -4.25 -26.61
C ILE A 241 1.85 -5.77 -26.49
N ARG A 242 1.46 -6.27 -25.31
CA ARG A 242 1.19 -7.70 -25.10
C ARG A 242 0.08 -8.18 -26.02
N LYS A 243 -0.99 -7.41 -26.19
CA LYS A 243 -2.13 -7.75 -27.05
C LYS A 243 -1.72 -7.80 -28.53
N GLU A 244 -0.93 -6.85 -29.03
CA GLU A 244 -0.38 -6.84 -30.39
C GLU A 244 0.35 -8.17 -30.69
N ALA A 245 1.31 -8.52 -29.83
CA ALA A 245 2.09 -9.75 -29.94
C ALA A 245 1.25 -11.03 -29.70
N ALA A 246 0.25 -10.97 -28.80
CA ALA A 246 -0.63 -12.08 -28.52
C ALA A 246 -1.52 -12.43 -29.73
N LEU A 247 -1.88 -11.44 -30.55
CA LEU A 247 -2.69 -11.63 -31.76
C LEU A 247 -1.89 -12.07 -32.99
N GLY A 248 -0.60 -12.40 -32.83
CA GLY A 248 0.24 -12.94 -33.90
C GLY A 248 0.92 -11.88 -34.77
N ASN A 249 0.89 -10.61 -34.34
CA ASN A 249 1.66 -9.55 -34.97
C ASN A 249 3.11 -9.56 -34.47
N GLU A 250 4.00 -8.99 -35.28
CA GLU A 250 5.36 -8.67 -34.87
C GLU A 250 5.36 -7.30 -34.18
N VAL A 251 6.09 -7.17 -33.06
CA VAL A 251 6.30 -5.88 -32.41
C VAL A 251 7.80 -5.59 -32.37
N ALA A 252 8.21 -4.45 -32.92
CA ALA A 252 9.59 -4.01 -33.08
C ALA A 252 9.78 -2.60 -32.51
N SER A 253 11.04 -2.18 -32.34
CA SER A 253 11.36 -0.89 -31.73
C SER A 253 11.27 0.27 -32.73
N HIS A 254 10.66 1.38 -32.34
CA HIS A 254 10.73 2.67 -33.04
C HIS A 254 11.52 3.73 -32.27
N THR A 255 12.50 3.30 -31.45
CA THR A 255 13.23 4.10 -30.46
C THR A 255 12.40 4.43 -29.21
N TRP A 256 12.98 5.17 -28.26
CA TRP A 256 12.34 5.44 -26.98
C TRP A 256 11.29 6.55 -27.10
N ASP A 257 11.67 7.71 -27.62
CA ASP A 257 10.82 8.90 -27.69
C ASP A 257 10.88 9.66 -29.03
N HIS A 258 11.21 8.95 -30.13
CA HIS A 258 11.11 9.43 -31.51
C HIS A 258 12.13 10.54 -31.90
N LYS A 259 13.31 10.56 -31.25
CA LYS A 259 14.41 11.46 -31.64
C LYS A 259 15.03 11.08 -32.99
N ASP A 260 15.47 12.08 -33.75
CA ASP A 260 16.34 11.88 -34.91
C ASP A 260 17.72 11.38 -34.43
N LEU A 261 17.94 10.08 -34.59
CA LEU A 261 19.16 9.40 -34.15
C LEU A 261 20.44 9.98 -34.78
N THR A 262 20.35 10.57 -35.97
CA THR A 262 21.52 11.12 -36.67
C THR A 262 22.06 12.40 -36.01
N THR A 263 21.26 13.05 -35.18
CA THR A 263 21.62 14.26 -34.42
C THR A 263 22.24 13.95 -33.06
N LEU A 264 22.14 12.69 -32.62
CA LEU A 264 22.57 12.24 -31.31
C LEU A 264 24.02 11.74 -31.32
N ASN A 265 24.66 11.77 -30.15
CA ASN A 265 25.94 11.07 -29.95
C ASN A 265 25.73 9.54 -29.86
N PRO A 266 26.77 8.71 -30.07
CA PRO A 266 26.65 7.25 -30.07
C PRO A 266 25.99 6.64 -28.83
N THR A 267 26.29 7.15 -27.64
CA THR A 267 25.69 6.65 -26.40
C THR A 267 24.18 6.92 -26.36
N ALA A 268 23.76 8.12 -26.74
CA ALA A 268 22.35 8.48 -26.80
C ALA A 268 21.61 7.70 -27.91
N GLN A 269 22.24 7.49 -29.07
CA GLN A 269 21.72 6.60 -30.13
C GLN A 269 21.46 5.19 -29.59
N GLN A 270 22.45 4.62 -28.90
CA GLN A 270 22.32 3.28 -28.32
C GLN A 270 21.21 3.20 -27.27
N GLN A 271 21.09 4.21 -26.40
CA GLN A 271 20.05 4.27 -25.38
C GLN A 271 18.65 4.31 -26.00
N GLU A 272 18.42 5.17 -26.98
CA GLU A 272 17.16 5.25 -27.72
C GLU A 272 16.73 3.89 -28.29
N ILE A 273 17.67 3.19 -28.94
CA ILE A 273 17.39 1.93 -29.63
C ILE A 273 17.18 0.78 -28.61
N LEU A 274 18.14 0.60 -27.71
CA LEU A 274 18.21 -0.59 -26.87
C LEU A 274 17.24 -0.54 -25.69
N SER A 275 16.92 0.63 -25.13
CA SER A 275 15.94 0.74 -24.05
C SER A 275 14.54 0.34 -24.52
N ALA A 276 14.12 0.82 -25.69
CA ALA A 276 12.85 0.41 -26.30
C ALA A 276 12.85 -1.08 -26.66
N ASN A 277 13.90 -1.57 -27.32
CA ASN A 277 14.02 -2.98 -27.68
C ASN A 277 13.96 -3.91 -26.45
N HIS A 278 14.66 -3.58 -25.36
CA HIS A 278 14.64 -4.37 -24.13
C HIS A 278 13.25 -4.46 -23.52
N LEU A 279 12.55 -3.32 -23.40
CA LEU A 279 11.20 -3.29 -22.86
C LEU A 279 10.22 -4.11 -23.72
N ILE A 280 10.26 -3.94 -25.05
CA ILE A 280 9.37 -4.66 -25.96
C ILE A 280 9.66 -6.17 -25.91
N ASN A 281 10.93 -6.58 -25.90
CA ASN A 281 11.32 -7.98 -25.68
C ASN A 281 10.74 -8.52 -24.37
N GLN A 282 10.88 -7.78 -23.27
CA GLN A 282 10.37 -8.19 -21.97
C GLN A 282 8.84 -8.32 -21.95
N LEU A 283 8.11 -7.40 -22.59
CA LEU A 283 6.65 -7.40 -22.59
C LEU A 283 6.08 -8.52 -23.46
N THR A 284 6.67 -8.75 -24.63
CA THR A 284 6.13 -9.65 -25.66
C THR A 284 6.67 -11.08 -25.56
N GLY A 285 7.86 -11.27 -24.99
CA GLY A 285 8.59 -12.54 -25.06
C GLY A 285 9.07 -12.90 -26.48
N GLN A 286 8.93 -11.98 -27.44
CA GLN A 286 9.48 -12.14 -28.79
C GLN A 286 11.00 -11.92 -28.78
N ASN A 287 11.71 -12.43 -29.77
CA ASN A 287 13.10 -12.07 -30.03
C ASN A 287 13.11 -10.90 -31.02
N VAL A 288 12.97 -9.67 -30.52
CA VAL A 288 12.92 -8.46 -31.33
C VAL A 288 14.28 -8.19 -31.95
N THR A 289 14.40 -8.45 -33.25
CA THR A 289 15.62 -8.28 -34.05
C THR A 289 15.61 -7.04 -34.93
N LEU A 290 14.48 -6.35 -35.01
CA LEU A 290 14.25 -5.22 -35.91
C LEU A 290 14.06 -3.92 -35.12
N PHE A 291 14.47 -2.81 -35.73
CA PHE A 291 14.03 -1.47 -35.33
C PHE A 291 13.82 -0.59 -36.56
N ARG A 292 13.00 0.44 -36.44
CA ARG A 292 12.85 1.49 -37.47
C ARG A 292 13.35 2.81 -36.91
N PRO A 293 14.31 3.48 -37.57
CA PRO A 293 14.73 4.81 -37.14
C PRO A 293 13.64 5.85 -37.42
N PRO A 294 13.32 6.75 -36.47
CA PRO A 294 12.42 7.87 -36.69
C PRO A 294 12.79 8.67 -37.95
N TYR A 295 11.76 9.13 -38.67
CA TYR A 295 11.88 9.88 -39.93
C TYR A 295 12.61 9.12 -41.06
N GLY A 296 12.89 7.82 -40.87
CA GLY A 296 13.78 7.05 -41.75
C GLY A 296 15.24 7.51 -41.71
N ALA A 297 15.63 8.32 -40.72
CA ALA A 297 16.94 8.96 -40.63
C ALA A 297 18.00 8.01 -40.04
N TYR A 298 19.00 7.65 -40.85
CA TYR A 298 20.08 6.77 -40.42
C TYR A 298 21.43 7.20 -41.00
N ASN A 299 22.51 6.77 -40.35
CA ASN A 299 23.87 6.87 -40.84
C ASN A 299 24.71 5.69 -40.30
N ALA A 300 25.97 5.58 -40.70
CA ALA A 300 26.85 4.49 -40.26
C ALA A 300 27.01 4.43 -38.73
N SER A 301 26.98 5.58 -38.04
CA SER A 301 27.05 5.63 -36.57
C SER A 301 25.83 4.94 -35.96
N VAL A 302 24.62 5.27 -36.43
CA VAL A 302 23.36 4.69 -35.93
C VAL A 302 23.35 3.17 -36.10
N LEU A 303 23.67 2.66 -37.29
CA LEU A 303 23.68 1.23 -37.57
C LEU A 303 24.73 0.46 -36.76
N ALA A 304 25.81 1.12 -36.36
CA ALA A 304 26.86 0.52 -35.54
C ALA A 304 26.52 0.43 -34.03
N GLN A 305 25.45 1.08 -33.56
CA GLN A 305 25.10 1.09 -32.12
C GLN A 305 24.34 -0.15 -31.64
N THR A 306 23.90 -1.01 -32.56
CA THR A 306 23.03 -2.14 -32.27
C THR A 306 23.28 -3.30 -33.23
N ASN A 307 23.02 -4.53 -32.79
CA ASN A 307 23.00 -5.71 -33.66
C ASN A 307 21.63 -5.94 -34.32
N LEU A 308 20.65 -5.09 -34.05
CA LEU A 308 19.35 -5.11 -34.70
C LEU A 308 19.48 -4.67 -36.17
N SER A 309 18.58 -5.14 -37.02
CA SER A 309 18.45 -4.65 -38.39
C SER A 309 17.54 -3.43 -38.44
N ALA A 310 17.95 -2.40 -39.18
CA ALA A 310 17.10 -1.25 -39.45
C ALA A 310 16.09 -1.59 -40.55
N VAL A 311 14.86 -1.09 -40.40
CA VAL A 311 13.78 -1.29 -41.39
C VAL A 311 13.15 0.05 -41.72
N ASN A 312 13.27 0.47 -42.97
CA ASN A 312 12.50 1.58 -43.55
C ASN A 312 11.32 1.00 -44.35
N TRP A 313 10.87 1.71 -45.37
CA TRP A 313 9.73 1.36 -46.20
C TRP A 313 10.00 1.71 -47.66
N SER A 314 9.26 1.07 -48.55
CA SER A 314 9.23 1.39 -49.98
C SER A 314 7.94 2.07 -50.40
N VAL A 315 6.90 1.97 -49.57
CA VAL A 315 5.60 2.62 -49.80
C VAL A 315 5.27 3.50 -48.60
N ASP A 316 5.35 4.81 -48.78
CA ASP A 316 4.87 5.80 -47.81
C ASP A 316 3.42 6.19 -48.13
N THR A 317 2.50 5.92 -47.20
CA THR A 317 1.10 6.30 -47.39
C THR A 317 0.85 7.80 -47.20
N ASN A 318 1.82 8.52 -46.62
CA ASN A 318 1.73 9.92 -46.21
C ASN A 318 0.52 10.19 -45.31
N ASP A 319 0.06 9.20 -44.56
CA ASP A 319 -1.14 9.28 -43.72
C ASP A 319 -1.05 10.35 -42.63
N TRP A 320 0.16 10.63 -42.15
CA TRP A 320 0.52 11.74 -41.27
C TRP A 320 0.26 13.14 -41.88
N ARG A 321 0.05 13.26 -43.21
CA ARG A 321 -0.27 14.53 -43.89
C ARG A 321 -1.75 14.79 -44.08
N TYR A 322 -2.60 13.80 -43.83
CA TYR A 322 -4.03 13.86 -44.15
C TYR A 322 -4.90 13.76 -42.88
N ASN A 323 -6.20 13.88 -43.05
CA ASN A 323 -7.21 13.68 -42.01
C ASN A 323 -8.40 12.84 -42.48
N THR A 324 -8.25 12.16 -43.62
CA THR A 324 -9.27 11.28 -44.22
C THR A 324 -8.60 10.01 -44.81
N PRO A 325 -9.32 8.87 -44.87
CA PRO A 325 -8.72 7.60 -45.29
C PRO A 325 -8.45 7.50 -46.80
N ALA A 326 -9.20 8.22 -47.64
CA ALA A 326 -9.12 8.09 -49.10
C ALA A 326 -7.69 8.29 -49.68
N PRO A 327 -6.95 9.37 -49.35
CA PRO A 327 -5.58 9.54 -49.84
C PRO A 327 -4.62 8.46 -49.32
N VAL A 328 -4.82 7.97 -48.09
CA VAL A 328 -4.03 6.88 -47.49
C VAL A 328 -4.18 5.60 -48.32
N VAL A 329 -5.42 5.23 -48.63
CA VAL A 329 -5.71 4.07 -49.49
C VAL A 329 -5.07 4.25 -50.87
N GLN A 330 -5.24 5.42 -51.49
CA GLN A 330 -4.69 5.69 -52.81
C GLN A 330 -3.17 5.52 -52.84
N ASN A 331 -2.46 6.12 -51.89
CA ASN A 331 -1.00 6.07 -51.82
C ASN A 331 -0.47 4.66 -51.53
N ALA A 332 -1.15 3.91 -50.66
CA ALA A 332 -0.83 2.51 -50.37
C ALA A 332 -0.94 1.64 -51.62
N LEU A 333 -2.04 1.77 -52.38
CA LEU A 333 -2.33 0.93 -53.53
C LEU A 333 -1.53 1.31 -54.78
N ALA A 334 -1.30 2.61 -55.02
CA ALA A 334 -0.61 3.09 -56.22
C ALA A 334 0.85 2.63 -56.30
N ASN A 335 1.49 2.42 -55.14
CA ASN A 335 2.88 2.03 -55.04
C ASN A 335 3.08 0.59 -54.57
N ALA A 336 2.00 -0.19 -54.41
CA ALA A 336 2.09 -1.57 -53.98
C ALA A 336 2.81 -2.44 -55.02
N HIS A 337 3.84 -3.15 -54.58
CA HIS A 337 4.59 -4.13 -55.37
C HIS A 337 4.91 -5.36 -54.52
N ASP A 338 5.29 -6.46 -55.16
CA ASP A 338 5.79 -7.63 -54.42
C ASP A 338 6.99 -7.22 -53.56
N GLY A 339 7.03 -7.63 -52.31
CA GLY A 339 8.07 -7.27 -51.36
C GLY A 339 7.92 -5.89 -50.70
N ALA A 340 6.84 -5.16 -50.98
CA ALA A 340 6.64 -3.84 -50.39
C ALA A 340 6.48 -3.88 -48.87
N ILE A 341 7.09 -2.90 -48.21
CA ILE A 341 6.85 -2.56 -46.80
C ILE A 341 6.09 -1.24 -46.80
N ILE A 342 4.83 -1.27 -46.34
CA ILE A 342 3.93 -0.11 -46.34
C ILE A 342 3.99 0.57 -44.97
N LEU A 343 4.39 1.84 -44.95
CA LEU A 343 4.37 2.70 -43.75
C LEU A 343 2.99 3.32 -43.52
N LEU A 344 2.44 3.08 -42.33
CA LEU A 344 1.30 3.77 -41.74
C LEU A 344 1.62 4.13 -40.28
N HIS A 345 0.77 4.95 -39.67
CA HIS A 345 0.82 5.29 -38.25
C HIS A 345 -0.52 4.91 -37.59
N ASP A 346 -0.48 4.05 -36.57
CA ASP A 346 -1.70 3.57 -35.90
C ASP A 346 -2.26 4.56 -34.87
N ILE A 347 -1.63 5.73 -34.72
CA ILE A 347 -2.06 6.83 -33.84
C ILE A 347 -3.15 7.73 -34.45
N HIS A 348 -3.54 7.47 -35.70
CA HIS A 348 -4.50 8.27 -36.46
C HIS A 348 -5.74 7.45 -36.86
N SER A 349 -6.94 7.96 -36.55
CA SER A 349 -8.19 7.25 -36.84
C SER A 349 -8.46 7.09 -38.33
N TRP A 350 -8.04 8.04 -39.17
CA TRP A 350 -8.14 7.92 -40.62
C TRP A 350 -7.19 6.88 -41.22
N SER A 351 -6.01 6.69 -40.64
CA SER A 351 -5.07 5.63 -41.03
C SER A 351 -5.68 4.26 -40.72
N VAL A 352 -6.18 4.08 -39.49
CA VAL A 352 -6.88 2.84 -39.09
C VAL A 352 -8.10 2.56 -39.98
N ALA A 353 -8.87 3.60 -40.33
CA ALA A 353 -10.03 3.46 -41.20
C ALA A 353 -9.69 3.11 -42.67
N ALA A 354 -8.47 3.36 -43.14
CA ALA A 354 -8.02 3.01 -44.48
C ALA A 354 -7.66 1.52 -44.63
N VAL A 355 -7.22 0.89 -43.53
CA VAL A 355 -6.67 -0.49 -43.52
C VAL A 355 -7.62 -1.54 -44.11
N PRO A 356 -8.94 -1.57 -43.82
CA PRO A 356 -9.84 -2.57 -44.40
C PRO A 356 -9.85 -2.57 -45.93
N GLN A 357 -9.89 -1.38 -46.55
CA GLN A 357 -9.92 -1.26 -48.01
C GLN A 357 -8.57 -1.62 -48.64
N ILE A 358 -7.46 -1.26 -47.99
CA ILE A 358 -6.10 -1.65 -48.40
C ILE A 358 -5.99 -3.18 -48.42
N ILE A 359 -6.36 -3.83 -47.31
CA ILE A 359 -6.33 -5.29 -47.18
C ILE A 359 -7.20 -5.96 -48.24
N GLN A 360 -8.46 -5.54 -48.37
CA GLN A 360 -9.41 -6.13 -49.32
C GLN A 360 -8.86 -6.06 -50.75
N THR A 361 -8.35 -4.89 -51.14
CA THR A 361 -7.89 -4.65 -52.51
C THR A 361 -6.62 -5.45 -52.82
N LEU A 362 -5.64 -5.45 -51.92
CA LEU A 362 -4.38 -6.19 -52.13
C LEU A 362 -4.59 -7.71 -52.09
N LYS A 363 -5.47 -8.23 -51.23
CA LYS A 363 -5.88 -9.64 -51.28
C LYS A 363 -6.51 -10.00 -52.62
N ALA A 364 -7.40 -9.15 -53.14
CA ALA A 364 -8.01 -9.36 -54.45
C ALA A 364 -6.98 -9.33 -55.61
N GLN A 365 -5.86 -8.64 -55.43
CA GLN A 365 -4.72 -8.61 -56.35
C GLN A 365 -3.72 -9.76 -56.12
N GLY A 366 -4.03 -10.72 -55.25
CA GLY A 366 -3.22 -11.91 -55.00
C GLY A 366 -2.04 -11.72 -54.04
N TYR A 367 -2.04 -10.65 -53.24
CA TYR A 367 -1.03 -10.48 -52.19
C TYR A 367 -1.31 -11.33 -50.96
N THR A 368 -0.25 -11.93 -50.43
CA THR A 368 -0.20 -12.54 -49.10
C THR A 368 0.43 -11.54 -48.14
N PHE A 369 -0.30 -11.22 -47.08
CA PHE A 369 0.20 -10.35 -46.02
C PHE A 369 1.08 -11.13 -45.05
N VAL A 370 2.20 -10.52 -44.68
CA VAL A 370 3.23 -11.10 -43.81
C VAL A 370 3.76 -10.03 -42.85
N THR A 371 4.40 -10.46 -41.75
CA THR A 371 5.23 -9.55 -40.95
C THR A 371 6.52 -9.21 -41.70
N VAL A 372 7.24 -8.16 -41.27
CA VAL A 372 8.55 -7.81 -41.85
C VAL A 372 9.54 -8.96 -41.68
N SER A 373 9.64 -9.58 -40.50
CA SER A 373 10.56 -10.72 -40.33
C SER A 373 10.23 -11.88 -41.29
N GLN A 374 8.94 -12.19 -41.49
CA GLN A 374 8.52 -13.23 -42.45
C GLN A 374 8.87 -12.84 -43.90
N LEU A 375 8.72 -11.57 -44.25
CA LEU A 375 9.12 -11.05 -45.56
C LEU A 375 10.63 -11.19 -45.77
N LEU A 376 11.44 -10.78 -44.79
CA LEU A 376 12.90 -10.85 -44.85
C LEU A 376 13.40 -12.30 -44.87
N GLU A 377 12.75 -13.20 -44.14
CA GLU A 377 13.02 -14.64 -44.21
C GLU A 377 12.79 -15.17 -45.63
N ALA A 378 11.63 -14.86 -46.21
CA ALA A 378 11.24 -15.34 -47.54
C ALA A 378 12.08 -14.74 -48.68
N ARG A 379 12.70 -13.58 -48.50
CA ARG A 379 13.45 -12.86 -49.55
C ARG A 379 14.97 -12.94 -49.39
N TYR A 380 15.46 -13.03 -48.16
CA TYR A 380 16.89 -12.90 -47.84
C TYR A 380 17.43 -13.99 -46.92
N GLY A 381 16.60 -14.96 -46.49
CA GLY A 381 16.99 -15.96 -45.50
C GLY A 381 17.16 -15.38 -44.09
N GLY A 382 16.46 -14.28 -43.82
CA GLY A 382 16.41 -13.61 -42.52
C GLY A 382 17.05 -12.23 -42.51
N ALA A 383 16.80 -11.50 -41.43
CA ALA A 383 17.40 -10.19 -41.20
C ALA A 383 18.86 -10.34 -40.74
N GLN A 384 19.75 -9.52 -41.30
CA GLN A 384 21.18 -9.51 -40.96
C GLN A 384 21.52 -8.29 -40.09
N ALA A 385 22.35 -8.50 -39.06
CA ALA A 385 22.77 -7.44 -38.17
C ALA A 385 23.41 -6.26 -38.92
N HIS A 386 23.12 -5.03 -38.46
CA HIS A 386 23.63 -3.77 -39.03
C HIS A 386 23.18 -3.44 -40.46
N GLN A 387 22.32 -4.26 -41.07
CA GLN A 387 21.75 -3.97 -42.39
C GLN A 387 20.51 -3.07 -42.28
N ILE A 388 20.17 -2.44 -43.39
CA ILE A 388 18.93 -1.68 -43.54
C ILE A 388 18.09 -2.25 -44.70
N TYR A 389 16.79 -2.41 -44.46
CA TYR A 389 15.83 -2.96 -45.41
C TYR A 389 14.75 -1.96 -45.76
N PHE A 390 14.37 -1.89 -47.04
CA PHE A 390 13.30 -0.99 -47.52
C PHE A 390 12.08 -1.75 -48.06
N GLY A 391 12.23 -3.04 -48.39
CA GLY A 391 11.22 -3.81 -49.12
C GLY A 391 11.34 -3.56 -50.62
N GLN A 392 11.97 -4.49 -51.35
CA GLN A 392 12.20 -4.40 -52.80
C GLN A 392 11.32 -5.38 -53.57
#